data_AF-A0A397SZB3-F1
#
_entry.id   AF-A0A397SZB3-F1
#
_cell.length_a   1.000
_cell.length_b   1.000
_cell.length_c   1.000
_cell.angle_alpha   90.00
_cell.angle_beta   90.00
_cell.angle_gamma   90.00
#
_symmetry.space_group_name_H-M   'P 1'
#
loop_
_entity.id
_entity.type
_entity.pdbx_description
1 polymer ?
#
loop_
_entity_poly.entity_id
_entity_poly.type
_entity_poly.pdbx_seq_one_letter_code
_entity_poly.pdbx_strand_id
1 'polypeptide(L)'
;MVESVAVSGVIRTLSLVKKLSETAEISISIKNNSFHTLSNVITYTNGTSIDAINPIIAPYTNPPPVRFETNLRGTMGMLCYQIEGTSYYLLISWKVPLLSIRRRNQFCVHVCESPLPEEQKEKNLFFKHVHKKYKKFSEQSIQWLNNNDMIIVNVTMSNR
;
A
#
# COMPACT_ATOMS: atom_id res chain seq x y z
N MET A 1 -29.91 -29.29 45.70
CA MET A 1 -30.73 -28.10 46.04
C MET A 1 -29.80 -26.93 46.12
N VAL A 2 -29.85 -26.04 45.12
CA VAL A 2 -29.07 -24.80 45.09
C VAL A 2 -30.10 -23.69 45.06
N GLU A 3 -30.14 -22.91 46.12
CA GLU A 3 -31.00 -21.73 46.23
C GLU A 3 -30.50 -20.67 45.25
N SER A 4 -31.37 -20.26 44.32
CA SER A 4 -31.16 -19.09 43.48
C SER A 4 -31.74 -17.86 44.20
N VAL A 5 -30.89 -17.00 44.72
CA VAL A 5 -31.27 -15.64 45.11
C VAL A 5 -31.05 -14.73 43.90
N ALA A 6 -32.15 -14.29 43.29
CA ALA A 6 -32.13 -13.26 42.26
C ALA A 6 -31.86 -11.90 42.91
N VAL A 7 -30.65 -11.38 42.75
CA VAL A 7 -30.35 -9.97 42.98
C VAL A 7 -30.05 -9.34 41.62
N SER A 8 -30.85 -8.33 41.28
CA SER A 8 -30.72 -7.45 40.13
C SER A 8 -29.25 -7.03 39.93
N GLY A 9 -28.61 -7.63 38.94
CA GLY A 9 -27.19 -7.40 38.68
C GLY A 9 -26.81 -8.20 37.44
N VAL A 10 -26.75 -7.50 36.31
CA VAL A 10 -26.36 -8.02 35.00
C VAL A 10 -25.09 -8.89 35.14
N ILE A 11 -25.25 -10.21 35.11
CA ILE A 11 -24.14 -11.14 34.89
C ILE A 11 -23.77 -11.00 33.41
N ARG A 12 -22.92 -10.04 33.08
CA ARG A 12 -22.17 -10.04 31.82
C ARG A 12 -21.02 -11.02 32.01
N THR A 13 -21.30 -12.26 31.69
CA THR A 13 -20.32 -13.31 31.43
C THR A 13 -19.15 -12.74 30.63
N LEU A 14 -17.95 -12.87 31.22
CA LEU A 14 -16.66 -12.83 30.53
C LEU A 14 -16.69 -13.83 29.37
N SER A 15 -16.97 -13.38 28.15
CA SER A 15 -16.79 -14.19 26.95
C SER A 15 -16.18 -13.36 25.83
N LEU A 16 -14.90 -13.63 25.56
CA LEU A 16 -14.14 -13.23 24.37
C LEU A 16 -14.24 -11.74 24.00
N VAL A 17 -13.40 -10.91 24.63
CA VAL A 17 -12.77 -9.83 23.86
C VAL A 17 -11.87 -10.53 22.83
N LYS A 18 -12.45 -10.91 21.70
CA LYS A 18 -11.70 -11.13 20.47
C LYS A 18 -10.96 -9.81 20.27
N LYS A 19 -9.68 -9.78 20.60
CA LYS A 19 -8.80 -8.66 20.29
C LYS A 19 -8.74 -8.65 18.76
N LEU A 20 -9.72 -8.02 18.10
CA LEU A 20 -9.60 -7.64 16.71
C LEU A 20 -8.41 -6.69 16.72
N SER A 21 -7.23 -7.21 16.41
CA SER A 21 -6.13 -6.38 15.95
C SER A 21 -6.61 -5.83 14.64
N GLU A 22 -7.17 -4.62 14.65
CA GLU A 22 -7.54 -3.97 13.41
C GLU A 22 -6.27 -3.82 12.58
N THR A 23 -6.23 -4.47 11.42
CA THR A 23 -5.10 -4.44 10.50
C THR A 23 -5.49 -3.78 9.20
N ALA A 24 -4.58 -2.96 8.69
CA ALA A 24 -4.69 -2.40 7.36
C ALA A 24 -3.62 -3.04 6.49
N GLU A 25 -4.05 -3.68 5.40
CA GLU A 25 -3.19 -4.41 4.49
C GLU A 25 -3.32 -3.87 3.06
N ILE A 26 -2.21 -3.89 2.33
CA ILE A 26 -2.15 -3.70 0.89
C ILE A 26 -1.29 -4.77 0.24
N SER A 27 -1.75 -5.30 -0.89
CA SER A 27 -0.97 -6.12 -1.82
C SER A 27 -0.80 -5.34 -3.13
N ILE A 28 0.43 -5.26 -3.64
CA ILE A 28 0.78 -4.54 -4.88
C ILE A 28 1.39 -5.53 -5.88
N SER A 29 0.78 -5.66 -7.05
CA SER A 29 1.28 -6.43 -8.19
C SER A 29 1.68 -5.49 -9.32
N ILE A 30 2.87 -5.67 -9.88
CA ILE A 30 3.39 -4.88 -11.00
C ILE A 30 3.62 -5.84 -12.16
N LYS A 31 2.82 -5.69 -13.22
CA LYS A 31 3.04 -6.36 -14.48
C LYS A 31 3.78 -5.41 -15.42
N ASN A 32 5.04 -5.72 -15.67
CA ASN A 32 5.89 -4.94 -16.54
C ASN A 32 5.72 -5.43 -17.98
N ASN A 33 4.87 -4.77 -18.76
CA ASN A 33 4.74 -5.01 -20.21
C ASN A 33 5.58 -4.01 -21.01
N SER A 34 6.58 -3.39 -20.37
CA SER A 34 7.45 -2.41 -21.00
C SER A 34 8.73 -3.06 -21.51
N PHE A 35 9.46 -2.34 -22.36
CA PHE A 35 10.82 -2.71 -22.78
C PHE A 35 11.88 -2.40 -21.71
N HIS A 36 11.49 -1.76 -20.62
CA HIS A 36 12.40 -1.23 -19.60
C HIS A 36 12.45 -2.13 -18.38
N THR A 37 13.63 -2.27 -17.79
CA THR A 37 13.79 -2.85 -16.45
C THR A 37 13.39 -1.83 -15.40
N LEU A 38 12.66 -2.26 -14.37
CA LEU A 38 12.45 -1.47 -13.16
C LEU A 38 13.48 -1.89 -12.11
N SER A 39 14.27 -0.95 -11.60
CA SER A 39 15.33 -1.25 -10.64
C SER A 39 15.46 -0.17 -9.57
N ASN A 40 16.48 -0.31 -8.70
CA ASN A 40 16.84 0.66 -7.67
C ASN A 40 15.64 1.14 -6.84
N VAL A 41 14.87 0.17 -6.31
CA VAL A 41 13.66 0.48 -5.57
C VAL A 41 13.94 1.29 -4.30
N ILE A 42 13.33 2.47 -4.21
CA ILE A 42 13.34 3.30 -3.01
C ILE A 42 11.97 3.24 -2.35
N THR A 43 11.98 3.03 -1.03
CA THR A 43 10.76 2.78 -0.26
C THR A 43 10.55 3.85 0.81
N TYR A 44 9.30 4.18 1.05
CA TYR A 44 8.85 4.96 2.21
C TYR A 44 7.58 4.30 2.74
N THR A 45 7.55 3.82 3.98
CA THR A 45 6.32 3.27 4.56
C THR A 45 6.30 3.44 6.08
N ASN A 46 5.10 3.53 6.65
CA ASN A 46 4.88 3.40 8.10
C ASN A 46 4.42 1.99 8.51
N GLY A 47 4.25 1.08 7.55
CA GLY A 47 3.90 -0.31 7.76
C GLY A 47 5.12 -1.23 7.77
N THR A 48 4.85 -2.51 8.00
CA THR A 48 5.81 -3.59 7.92
C THR A 48 5.63 -4.31 6.59
N SER A 49 6.72 -4.51 5.85
CA SER A 49 6.73 -5.36 4.65
C SER A 49 6.63 -6.82 5.09
N ILE A 50 5.62 -7.54 4.62
CA ILE A 50 5.48 -8.98 4.90
C ILE A 50 6.38 -9.78 3.94
N ASP A 51 6.42 -9.34 2.68
CA ASP A 51 7.21 -9.96 1.63
C ASP A 51 8.46 -9.13 1.34
N ALA A 52 9.51 -9.78 0.82
CA ALA A 52 10.66 -9.07 0.28
C ALA A 52 10.23 -8.30 -0.98
N ILE A 53 10.53 -7.01 -1.04
CA ILE A 53 10.29 -6.19 -2.22
C ILE A 53 11.22 -6.68 -3.32
N ASN A 54 10.68 -6.94 -4.51
CA ASN A 54 11.52 -7.33 -5.64
C ASN A 54 12.37 -6.12 -6.09
N PRO A 55 13.71 -6.15 -5.96
CA PRO A 55 14.55 -5.02 -6.33
C PRO A 55 14.65 -4.81 -7.84
N ILE A 56 14.31 -5.82 -8.66
CA ILE A 56 14.46 -5.81 -10.12
C ILE A 56 13.24 -6.46 -10.79
N ILE A 57 12.52 -5.71 -11.63
CA ILE A 57 11.41 -6.22 -12.44
C ILE A 57 11.78 -6.11 -13.92
N ALA A 58 12.16 -7.24 -14.51
CA ALA A 58 12.58 -7.32 -15.90
C ALA A 58 11.43 -7.01 -16.89
N PRO A 59 11.75 -6.61 -18.13
CA PRO A 59 10.78 -6.46 -19.22
C PRO A 59 9.91 -7.71 -19.40
N TYR A 60 8.63 -7.51 -19.71
CA TYR A 60 7.64 -8.57 -19.98
C TYR A 60 7.47 -9.61 -18.86
N THR A 61 7.64 -9.19 -17.60
CA THR A 61 7.47 -10.05 -16.43
C THR A 61 6.31 -9.60 -15.53
N ASN A 62 5.86 -10.54 -14.70
CA ASN A 62 4.86 -10.31 -13.67
C ASN A 62 5.29 -11.03 -12.38
N PRO A 63 6.23 -10.46 -11.61
CA PRO A 63 6.70 -11.07 -10.37
C PRO A 63 5.57 -11.20 -9.33
N PRO A 64 5.78 -12.01 -8.28
CA PRO A 64 4.84 -12.10 -7.17
C PRO A 64 4.53 -10.73 -6.56
N PRO A 65 3.30 -10.51 -6.07
CA PRO A 65 2.93 -9.26 -5.44
C PRO A 65 3.65 -9.08 -4.11
N VAL A 66 3.82 -7.82 -3.71
CA VAL A 66 4.42 -7.44 -2.42
C VAL A 66 3.32 -6.97 -1.47
N ARG A 67 3.35 -7.45 -0.22
CA ARG A 67 2.39 -7.06 0.82
C ARG A 67 2.99 -6.18 1.90
N PHE A 68 2.20 -5.19 2.33
CA PHE A 68 2.49 -4.34 3.48
C PHE A 68 1.30 -4.36 4.45
N GLU A 69 1.60 -4.44 5.73
CA GLU A 69 0.59 -4.38 6.80
C GLU A 69 0.96 -3.36 7.87
N THR A 70 -0.03 -2.95 8.65
CA THR A 70 0.24 -2.27 9.91
C THR A 70 -0.90 -2.50 10.89
N ASN A 71 -0.53 -2.48 12.17
CA ASN A 71 -1.46 -2.61 13.27
C ASN A 71 -1.82 -1.22 13.79
N LEU A 72 -3.12 -0.97 14.04
CA LEU A 72 -3.62 0.18 14.81
C LEU A 72 -3.45 1.59 14.19
N ARG A 73 -2.77 1.76 13.05
CA ARG A 73 -2.50 3.10 12.48
C ARG A 73 -2.89 3.31 11.01
N GLY A 74 -3.28 2.25 10.29
CA GLY A 74 -3.51 2.30 8.84
C GLY A 74 -2.19 2.41 8.06
N THR A 75 -2.08 1.75 6.90
CA THR A 75 -0.82 1.70 6.13
C THR A 75 -0.77 2.81 5.10
N MET A 76 0.36 3.52 5.04
CA MET A 76 0.67 4.46 3.97
C MET A 76 2.11 4.25 3.52
N GLY A 77 2.37 4.53 2.25
CA GLY A 77 3.71 4.42 1.74
C GLY A 77 3.85 4.74 0.26
N MET A 78 5.08 4.58 -0.20
CA MET A 78 5.52 4.73 -1.57
C MET A 78 6.57 3.68 -1.92
N LEU A 79 6.46 3.15 -3.13
CA LEU A 79 7.52 2.47 -3.85
C LEU A 79 7.91 3.34 -5.04
N CYS A 80 9.20 3.47 -5.30
CA CYS A 80 9.70 4.18 -6.47
C CYS A 80 10.77 3.34 -7.14
N TYR A 81 10.51 2.96 -8.38
CA TYR A 81 11.48 2.25 -9.20
C TYR A 81 12.04 3.21 -10.24
N GLN A 82 13.34 3.11 -10.48
CA GLN A 82 13.95 3.70 -11.65
C GLN A 82 13.51 2.91 -12.89
N ILE A 83 13.14 3.61 -13.96
CA ILE A 83 12.87 2.99 -15.27
C ILE A 83 14.18 3.06 -16.07
N GLU A 84 14.89 1.94 -16.17
CA GLU A 84 16.21 1.89 -16.80
C GLU A 84 16.20 2.34 -18.26
N GLY A 85 17.24 3.05 -18.67
CA GLY A 85 17.33 3.66 -20.00
C GLY A 85 16.52 4.95 -20.15
N THR A 86 15.93 5.48 -19.07
CA THR A 86 15.21 6.76 -19.06
C THR A 86 15.63 7.63 -17.87
N SER A 87 15.21 8.90 -17.86
CA SER A 87 15.30 9.79 -16.69
C SER A 87 14.09 9.70 -15.76
N TYR A 88 13.21 8.71 -15.97
CA TYR A 88 11.94 8.60 -15.29
C TYR A 88 11.92 7.52 -14.21
N TYR A 89 10.98 7.69 -13.28
CA TYR A 89 10.74 6.82 -12.15
C TYR A 89 9.26 6.44 -12.09
N LEU A 90 8.98 5.16 -11.84
CA LEU A 90 7.64 4.67 -11.55
C LEU A 90 7.37 4.83 -10.06
N LEU A 91 6.48 5.74 -9.70
CA LEU A 91 6.06 5.98 -8.33
C LEU A 91 4.69 5.36 -8.06
N ILE A 92 4.62 4.53 -7.04
CA ILE A 92 3.41 3.85 -6.56
C ILE A 92 3.19 4.31 -5.12
N SER A 93 2.04 4.88 -4.81
CA SER A 93 1.73 5.37 -3.46
C SER A 93 0.37 4.90 -2.97
N TRP A 94 0.26 4.63 -1.68
CA TRP A 94 -0.97 4.14 -1.07
C TRP A 94 -1.27 4.78 0.27
N LYS A 95 -2.55 4.71 0.63
CA LYS A 95 -3.05 5.04 1.96
C LYS A 95 -4.31 4.22 2.26
N VAL A 96 -4.16 3.24 3.14
CA VAL A 96 -5.22 2.42 3.72
C VAL A 96 -5.47 2.93 5.14
N PRO A 97 -6.47 3.80 5.37
CA PRO A 97 -6.84 4.23 6.72
C PRO A 97 -7.30 3.04 7.54
N LEU A 98 -7.14 3.02 8.87
CA LEU A 98 -7.63 1.91 9.71
C LEU A 98 -9.16 1.77 9.68
N LEU A 99 -9.87 2.88 9.86
CA LEU A 99 -11.33 2.95 9.87
C LEU A 99 -11.85 3.41 8.50
N SER A 100 -12.44 2.49 7.77
CA SER A 100 -13.03 2.72 6.44
C SER A 100 -14.29 3.61 6.47
N ILE A 101 -14.92 3.76 7.65
CA ILE A 101 -16.20 4.47 7.86
C ILE A 101 -16.15 5.92 7.36
N ARG A 102 -15.01 6.62 7.52
CA ARG A 102 -14.87 8.04 7.11
C ARG A 102 -13.80 8.29 6.05
N ARG A 103 -12.98 7.30 5.74
CA ARG A 103 -11.85 7.44 4.81
C ARG A 103 -11.80 6.22 3.92
N ARG A 104 -11.78 6.46 2.61
CA ARG A 104 -11.61 5.41 1.61
C ARG A 104 -10.13 5.08 1.44
N ASN A 105 -9.87 3.84 1.03
CA ASN A 105 -8.57 3.39 0.55
C ASN A 105 -8.17 4.24 -0.67
N GLN A 106 -6.91 4.64 -0.72
CA GLN A 106 -6.37 5.52 -1.75
C GLN A 106 -5.13 4.91 -2.36
N PHE A 107 -5.04 5.04 -3.68
CA PHE A 107 -3.98 4.48 -4.48
C PHE A 107 -3.57 5.44 -5.58
N CYS A 108 -2.30 5.49 -5.92
CA CYS A 108 -1.83 6.26 -7.04
C CYS A 108 -0.62 5.61 -7.68
N VAL A 109 -0.59 5.65 -9.01
CA VAL A 109 0.61 5.40 -9.80
C VAL A 109 0.85 6.60 -10.68
N HIS A 110 2.11 7.01 -10.80
CA HIS A 110 2.54 8.11 -11.63
C HIS A 110 4.00 7.90 -12.06
N VAL A 111 4.35 8.38 -13.25
CA VAL A 111 5.73 8.42 -13.72
C VAL A 111 6.27 9.84 -13.50
N CYS A 112 7.41 9.97 -12.81
CA CYS A 112 8.01 11.26 -12.48
C CYS A 112 9.50 11.33 -12.87
N GLU A 113 10.04 12.54 -13.01
CA GLU A 113 11.43 12.80 -13.42
C GLU A 113 12.42 12.81 -12.26
N SER A 114 11.94 12.72 -11.02
CA SER A 114 12.77 12.77 -9.82
C SER A 114 12.51 11.56 -8.93
N PRO A 115 13.57 11.00 -8.30
CA PRO A 115 13.42 9.91 -7.33
C PRO A 115 12.73 10.39 -6.05
N LEU A 116 12.49 9.47 -5.11
CA LEU A 116 12.16 9.90 -3.74
C LEU A 116 13.35 10.69 -3.16
N PRO A 117 13.07 11.75 -2.37
CA PRO A 117 14.09 12.39 -1.56
C PRO A 117 14.77 11.40 -0.62
N GLU A 118 16.04 11.63 -0.26
CA GLU A 118 16.78 10.72 0.64
C GLU A 118 16.30 10.85 2.09
N GLU A 119 16.06 12.09 2.54
CA GLU A 119 15.68 12.38 3.92
C GLU A 119 14.25 11.94 4.26
N GLN A 120 14.09 11.26 5.41
CA GLN A 120 12.79 10.75 5.84
C GLN A 120 11.72 11.84 6.03
N LYS A 121 12.13 13.04 6.47
CA LYS A 121 11.21 14.19 6.63
C LYS A 121 10.71 14.67 5.27
N GLU A 122 11.60 14.75 4.28
CA GLU A 122 11.28 15.15 2.91
C GLU A 122 10.42 14.11 2.20
N LYS A 123 10.67 12.81 2.39
CA LYS A 123 9.82 11.73 1.87
C LYS A 123 8.36 11.87 2.29
N ASN A 124 8.10 12.26 3.55
CA ASN A 124 6.74 12.49 4.04
C ASN A 124 6.07 13.71 3.36
N LEU A 125 6.83 14.80 3.16
CA LEU A 125 6.32 15.99 2.46
C LEU A 125 6.03 15.68 0.99
N PHE A 126 6.95 14.98 0.34
CA PHE A 126 6.81 14.49 -1.04
C PHE A 126 5.57 13.59 -1.18
N PHE A 127 5.40 12.61 -0.29
CA PHE A 127 4.21 11.76 -0.24
C PHE A 127 2.94 12.60 -0.15
N LYS A 128 2.85 13.53 0.81
CA LYS A 128 1.66 14.38 0.98
C LYS A 128 1.35 15.20 -0.28
N HIS A 129 2.37 15.71 -0.96
CA HIS A 129 2.22 16.49 -2.18
C HIS A 129 1.72 15.62 -3.34
N VAL A 130 2.49 14.60 -3.71
CA VAL A 130 2.21 13.73 -4.86
C VAL A 130 0.91 12.96 -4.66
N HIS A 131 0.73 12.31 -3.52
CA HIS A 131 -0.45 11.48 -3.28
C HIS A 131 -1.73 12.32 -3.29
N LYS A 132 -1.70 13.55 -2.77
CA LYS A 132 -2.85 14.45 -2.86
C LYS A 132 -3.19 14.84 -4.31
N LYS A 133 -2.16 15.06 -5.15
CA LYS A 133 -2.31 15.48 -6.55
C LYS A 133 -2.83 14.36 -7.45
N TYR A 134 -2.37 13.12 -7.24
CA TYR A 134 -2.59 12.02 -8.18
C TYR A 134 -3.39 10.84 -7.62
N LYS A 135 -3.92 10.93 -6.39
CA LYS A 135 -4.77 9.89 -5.81
C LYS A 135 -5.91 9.51 -6.75
N LYS A 136 -6.06 8.21 -6.92
CA LYS A 136 -7.18 7.53 -7.58
C LYS A 136 -7.83 6.59 -6.55
N PHE A 137 -9.06 6.21 -6.85
CA PHE A 137 -9.84 5.23 -6.07
C PHE A 137 -10.02 3.91 -6.83
N SER A 138 -9.24 3.72 -7.90
CA SER A 138 -9.20 2.49 -8.68
C SER A 138 -8.18 1.53 -8.08
N GLU A 139 -8.50 0.23 -8.11
CA GLU A 139 -7.61 -0.87 -7.73
C GLU A 139 -6.58 -1.21 -8.81
N GLN A 140 -6.70 -0.57 -9.99
CA GLN A 140 -5.77 -0.73 -11.10
C GLN A 140 -5.33 0.62 -11.67
N SER A 141 -4.06 0.70 -12.07
CA SER A 141 -3.54 1.79 -12.88
C SER A 141 -2.68 1.24 -14.02
N ILE A 142 -2.88 1.81 -15.21
CA ILE A 142 -2.04 1.57 -16.39
C ILE A 142 -1.24 2.83 -16.63
N GLN A 143 0.08 2.70 -16.77
CA GLN A 143 0.98 3.77 -17.15
C GLN A 143 1.55 3.47 -18.53
N TRP A 144 1.33 4.37 -19.47
CA TRP A 144 1.92 4.31 -20.80
C TRP A 144 3.20 5.12 -20.78
N LEU A 145 4.31 4.49 -21.13
CA LEU A 145 5.59 5.15 -21.35
C LEU A 145 5.65 5.68 -22.79
N ASN A 146 5.25 4.84 -23.76
CA ASN A 146 5.15 5.13 -25.19
C ASN A 146 4.07 4.24 -25.85
N ASN A 147 3.90 4.31 -27.18
CA ASN A 147 2.99 3.42 -27.92
C ASN A 147 3.38 1.94 -27.72
N ASN A 148 2.47 1.15 -27.15
CA ASN A 148 2.63 -0.26 -26.75
C ASN A 148 3.59 -0.54 -25.58
N ASP A 149 4.14 0.49 -24.95
CA ASP A 149 5.10 0.36 -23.86
C ASP A 149 4.42 0.74 -22.55
N MET A 150 3.99 -0.25 -21.76
CA MET A 150 3.11 0.00 -20.62
C MET A 150 3.50 -0.79 -19.36
N ILE A 151 3.23 -0.18 -18.21
CA ILE A 151 3.33 -0.82 -16.90
C ILE A 151 1.94 -0.85 -16.29
N ILE A 152 1.51 -2.03 -15.84
CA ILE A 152 0.22 -2.22 -15.20
C ILE A 152 0.48 -2.50 -13.72
N VAL A 153 -0.18 -1.74 -12.85
CA VAL A 153 -0.11 -1.94 -11.41
C VAL A 153 -1.51 -2.24 -10.89
N ASN A 154 -1.63 -3.36 -10.20
CA ASN A 154 -2.85 -3.76 -9.50
C ASN A 154 -2.62 -3.72 -8.00
N VAL A 155 -3.65 -3.34 -7.26
CA VAL A 155 -3.63 -3.33 -5.81
C VAL A 155 -4.88 -3.93 -5.21
N THR A 156 -4.71 -4.63 -4.10
CA THR A 156 -5.82 -5.07 -3.26
C THR A 156 -5.59 -4.48 -1.87
N MET A 157 -6.61 -3.82 -1.32
CA MET A 157 -6.53 -3.14 -0.02
C MET A 157 -7.62 -3.65 0.91
N SER A 158 -7.27 -3.97 2.14
CA SER A 158 -8.25 -4.46 3.12
C SER A 158 -8.05 -3.86 4.51
N ASN A 159 -9.16 -3.82 5.22
CA ASN A 159 -9.31 -3.39 6.60
C ASN A 159 -9.96 -4.56 7.34
N ARG A 160 -9.23 -5.21 8.25
CA ARG A 160 -9.73 -6.37 9.00
C ARG A 160 -9.79 -6.06 10.47
#